data_AF-A0A166N0P3-F1
#
_entry.id   AF-A0A166N0P3-F1
#
_cell.length_a   1.000
_cell.length_b   1.000
_cell.length_c   1.000
_cell.angle_alpha   90.00
_cell.angle_beta   90.00
_cell.angle_gamma   90.00
#
_symmetry.space_group_name_H-M   'P 1'
#
loop_
_entity.id
_entity.type
_entity.pdbx_description
1 polymer ?
#
loop_
_entity_poly.entity_id
_entity_poly.type
_entity_poly.pdbx_seq_one_letter_code
_entity_poly.pdbx_strand_id
1 'polypeptide(L)'
;ASLPPPGPSHYSARRQLWLAQTGRSPPPPAPSTSRERLEELLSMPGAATNDEVWKAGVERVWRGLVTGGRLKRRLPMNLVIKIIHAGWLRDPETWPAGAAAP
;
A
#
# COMPACT_ATOMS: atom_id res chain seq x y z
N ALA A 1 -29.33 -13.08 -5.29
CA ALA A 1 -28.72 -14.01 -6.26
C ALA A 1 -27.86 -15.01 -5.49
N SER A 2 -28.10 -16.31 -5.65
CA SER A 2 -27.22 -17.34 -5.08
C SER A 2 -25.91 -17.36 -5.88
N LEU A 3 -24.78 -17.37 -5.18
CA LEU A 3 -23.48 -17.56 -5.81
C LEU A 3 -23.37 -19.00 -6.36
N PRO A 4 -22.65 -19.24 -7.47
CA PRO A 4 -22.42 -20.60 -7.97
C PRO A 4 -21.62 -21.45 -6.96
N PRO A 5 -21.54 -22.78 -7.13
CA PRO A 5 -20.67 -23.62 -6.31
C PRO A 5 -19.20 -23.18 -6.38
N PRO A 6 -18.37 -23.42 -5.34
CA PRO A 6 -16.97 -23.01 -5.31
C PRO A 6 -16.18 -23.40 -6.56
N GLY A 7 -15.44 -22.45 -7.12
CA GLY A 7 -14.68 -22.61 -8.36
C GLY A 7 -14.44 -21.28 -9.09
N PRO A 8 -13.90 -21.31 -10.32
CA PRO A 8 -13.60 -20.10 -11.09
C PRO A 8 -14.85 -19.23 -11.36
N SER A 9 -16.00 -19.85 -11.58
CA SER A 9 -17.29 -19.17 -11.75
C SER A 9 -17.74 -18.47 -10.48
N HIS A 10 -17.55 -19.11 -9.31
CA HIS A 10 -17.82 -18.50 -8.01
C HIS A 10 -16.93 -17.28 -7.76
N TYR A 11 -15.63 -17.39 -8.04
CA TYR A 11 -14.72 -16.25 -7.93
C TYR A 11 -15.18 -15.09 -8.81
N SER A 12 -15.52 -15.37 -10.07
CA SER A 12 -15.95 -14.36 -11.04
C SER A 12 -17.23 -13.66 -10.60
N ALA A 13 -18.25 -14.41 -10.17
CA ALA A 13 -19.51 -13.88 -9.68
C ALA A 13 -19.32 -13.03 -8.40
N ARG A 14 -18.53 -13.52 -7.45
CA ARG A 14 -18.20 -12.77 -6.22
C ARG A 14 -17.43 -11.49 -6.53
N ARG A 15 -16.46 -11.53 -7.45
CA ARG A 15 -15.70 -10.36 -7.90
C ARG A 15 -16.60 -9.33 -8.56
N GLN A 16 -17.55 -9.75 -9.40
CA GLN A 16 -18.51 -8.83 -10.02
C GLN A 16 -19.37 -8.13 -8.96
N LEU A 17 -19.89 -8.86 -7.97
CA LEU A 17 -20.64 -8.26 -6.86
C LEU A 17 -19.79 -7.27 -6.04
N TRP A 18 -18.54 -7.62 -5.76
CA TRP A 18 -17.60 -6.75 -5.05
C TRP A 18 -17.34 -5.45 -5.81
N LEU A 19 -17.13 -5.53 -7.13
CA LEU A 19 -16.87 -4.35 -7.96
C LEU A 19 -18.13 -3.50 -8.19
N ALA A 20 -19.31 -4.12 -8.20
CA ALA A 20 -20.59 -3.42 -8.33
C ALA A 20 -20.96 -2.62 -7.07
N GLN A 21 -20.33 -2.89 -5.91
CA GLN A 21 -20.49 -2.09 -4.70
C GLN A 21 -19.74 -0.76 -4.85
N THR A 22 -20.27 0.14 -5.68
CA THR A 22 -19.82 1.54 -5.73
C THR A 22 -20.47 2.32 -4.60
N GLY A 23 -20.16 1.97 -3.36
CA GLY A 23 -20.39 2.87 -2.25
C GLY A 23 -19.58 4.14 -2.52
N ARG A 24 -20.26 5.29 -2.65
CA ARG A 24 -19.61 6.58 -2.91
C ARG A 24 -18.59 6.82 -1.80
N SER A 25 -17.32 6.60 -2.10
CA SER A 25 -16.26 6.82 -1.11
C SER A 25 -16.30 8.30 -0.73
N PRO A 26 -16.35 8.62 0.58
CA PRO A 26 -16.26 10.01 0.99
C PRO A 26 -14.97 10.61 0.42
N PRO A 27 -15.03 11.88 -0.02
CA PRO A 27 -13.87 12.56 -0.58
C PRO A 27 -12.68 12.44 0.38
N PRO A 28 -11.46 12.28 -0.15
CA PRO A 28 -10.29 12.16 0.70
C PRO A 28 -10.18 13.43 1.56
N PRO A 29 -9.85 13.30 2.85
CA PRO A 29 -9.60 14.47 3.68
C PRO A 29 -8.40 15.25 3.12
N ALA A 30 -8.41 16.56 3.35
CA ALA A 30 -7.28 17.42 3.03
C ALA A 30 -5.98 16.83 3.62
N PRO A 31 -4.87 16.88 2.88
CA PRO A 31 -3.62 16.33 3.37
C PRO A 31 -3.16 17.07 4.63
N SER A 32 -2.59 16.33 5.58
CA SER A 32 -1.84 16.96 6.67
C SER A 32 -0.47 17.39 6.16
N THR A 33 0.17 18.34 6.81
CA THR A 33 1.57 18.72 6.54
C THR A 33 2.51 17.51 6.58
N SER A 34 2.29 16.55 7.50
CA SER A 34 3.04 15.30 7.53
C SER A 34 2.81 14.41 6.31
N ARG A 35 1.58 14.41 5.76
CA ARG A 35 1.26 13.69 4.53
C ARG A 35 1.90 14.37 3.33
N GLU A 36 1.86 15.70 3.24
CA GLU A 36 2.50 16.46 2.16
C GLU A 36 4.01 16.21 2.12
N ARG A 37 4.69 16.28 3.27
CA ARG A 37 6.11 15.95 3.38
C ARG A 37 6.43 14.51 2.95
N LEU A 38 5.57 13.56 3.31
CA LEU A 38 5.73 12.17 2.91
C LEU A 38 5.52 11.99 1.39
N GLU A 39 4.55 12.71 0.81
CA GLU A 39 4.32 12.74 -0.64
C GLU A 39 5.53 13.31 -1.37
N GLU A 40 6.11 14.42 -0.89
CA GLU A 40 7.30 15.06 -1.45
C GLU A 40 8.51 14.12 -1.41
N LEU A 41 8.82 13.54 -0.24
CA LEU A 41 9.90 12.56 -0.09
C LEU A 41 9.77 11.38 -1.07
N LEU A 42 8.55 10.87 -1.26
CA LEU A 42 8.27 9.73 -2.13
C LEU A 42 8.04 10.11 -3.61
N SER A 43 8.07 11.40 -3.93
CA SER A 43 8.01 11.90 -5.31
C SER A 43 9.39 11.95 -5.97
N MET A 44 10.46 11.96 -5.18
CA MET A 44 11.83 11.96 -5.68
C MET A 44 12.13 10.70 -6.51
N PRO A 45 12.80 10.83 -7.66
CA PRO A 45 13.33 9.68 -8.40
C PRO A 45 14.24 8.84 -7.50
N GLY A 46 14.07 7.52 -7.50
CA GLY A 46 14.85 6.62 -6.66
C GLY A 46 14.53 6.69 -5.15
N ALA A 47 13.46 7.38 -4.73
CA ALA A 47 13.06 7.48 -3.33
C ALA A 47 12.98 6.14 -2.59
N ALA A 48 12.54 5.08 -3.28
CA ALA A 48 12.38 3.75 -2.68
C ALA A 48 13.72 3.13 -2.23
N THR A 49 14.84 3.43 -2.89
CA THR A 49 16.18 2.92 -2.56
C THR A 49 17.05 3.94 -1.84
N ASN A 50 16.62 5.20 -1.74
CA ASN A 50 17.40 6.25 -1.09
C ASN A 50 17.30 6.15 0.45
N ASP A 51 18.44 6.02 1.12
CA ASP A 51 18.52 5.87 2.58
C ASP A 51 18.26 7.15 3.37
N GLU A 52 18.52 8.32 2.80
CA GLU A 52 18.20 9.61 3.41
C GLU A 52 16.68 9.79 3.43
N VAL A 53 16.01 9.48 2.32
CA VAL A 53 14.54 9.46 2.22
C VAL A 53 13.93 8.47 3.21
N TRP A 54 14.54 7.28 3.35
CA TRP A 54 14.12 6.28 4.32
C TRP A 54 14.15 6.83 5.75
N LYS A 55 15.29 7.38 6.16
CA LYS A 55 15.51 7.93 7.51
C LYS A 55 14.71 9.21 7.77
N ALA A 56 14.42 10.00 6.73
CA ALA A 56 13.66 11.25 6.85
C ALA A 56 12.20 11.06 7.28
N GLY A 57 11.64 9.85 7.15
CA GLY A 57 10.31 9.57 7.71
C GLY A 57 9.60 8.34 7.17
N VAL A 58 10.03 7.80 6.02
CA VAL A 58 9.39 6.63 5.40
C VAL A 58 9.48 5.41 6.32
N GLU A 59 10.62 5.21 6.97
CA GLU A 59 10.85 4.08 7.89
C GLU A 59 9.82 4.03 9.02
N ARG A 60 9.52 5.19 9.63
CA ARG A 60 8.56 5.28 10.74
C ARG A 60 7.15 4.91 10.29
N VAL A 61 6.75 5.37 9.11
CA VAL A 61 5.43 5.04 8.55
C VAL A 61 5.36 3.57 8.19
N TRP A 62 6.40 3.03 7.54
CA TRP A 62 6.52 1.62 7.22
C TRP A 62 6.39 0.73 8.46
N ARG A 63 7.15 1.02 9.53
CA ARG A 63 7.06 0.28 10.80
C ARG A 63 5.63 0.26 11.35
N GLY A 64 4.95 1.41 11.32
CA GLY A 64 3.55 1.51 11.74
C GLY A 64 2.62 0.63 10.92
N LEU A 65 2.85 0.50 9.60
CA LEU A 65 2.04 -0.35 8.73
C LEU A 65 2.28 -1.84 8.99
N VAL A 66 3.54 -2.29 9.04
CA VAL A 66 3.87 -3.72 9.17
C VAL A 66 3.56 -4.29 10.56
N THR A 67 3.55 -3.45 11.59
CA THR A 67 3.14 -3.84 12.96
C THR A 67 1.62 -3.86 13.15
N GLY A 68 0.84 -3.60 12.11
CA GLY A 68 -0.63 -3.55 12.19
C GLY A 68 -1.17 -2.29 12.88
N GLY A 69 -0.38 -1.22 12.93
CA GLY A 69 -0.77 0.04 13.54
C GLY A 69 -1.96 0.68 12.83
N ARG A 70 -2.94 1.15 13.62
CA ARG A 70 -4.14 1.80 13.08
C ARG A 70 -3.82 3.21 12.58
N LEU A 71 -4.12 3.48 11.31
CA LEU A 71 -3.97 4.82 10.74
C LEU A 71 -4.98 5.80 11.37
N LYS A 72 -4.47 6.90 11.94
CA LYS A 72 -5.32 8.00 12.45
C LYS A 72 -6.05 8.74 11.33
N ARG A 73 -5.45 8.81 10.14
CA ARG A 73 -6.00 9.41 8.93
C ARG A 73 -5.78 8.47 7.75
N ARG A 74 -6.73 8.46 6.80
CA ARG A 74 -6.62 7.67 5.56
C ARG A 74 -5.36 8.10 4.79
N LEU A 75 -4.59 7.14 4.32
CA LEU A 75 -3.44 7.37 3.44
C LEU A 75 -3.81 6.93 2.01
N PRO A 76 -3.45 7.70 0.98
CA PRO A 76 -3.57 7.27 -0.40
C PRO A 76 -2.87 5.93 -0.67
N MET A 77 -3.54 5.03 -1.39
CA MET A 77 -3.02 3.67 -1.64
C MET A 77 -1.69 3.66 -2.39
N ASN A 78 -1.51 4.60 -3.33
CA ASN A 78 -0.24 4.77 -4.05
C ASN A 78 0.94 5.07 -3.10
N LEU A 79 0.73 5.85 -2.03
CA LEU A 79 1.77 6.08 -1.02
C LEU A 79 2.04 4.83 -0.19
N VAL A 80 0.98 4.12 0.23
CA VAL A 80 1.12 2.85 0.95
C VAL A 80 1.99 1.89 0.14
N ILE A 81 1.70 1.72 -1.15
CA ILE A 81 2.46 0.83 -2.04
C ILE A 81 3.94 1.25 -2.10
N LYS A 82 4.23 2.54 -2.28
CA LYS A 82 5.62 3.05 -2.33
C LYS A 82 6.37 2.80 -1.02
N ILE A 83 5.72 3.00 0.13
CA ILE A 83 6.31 2.80 1.47
C ILE A 83 6.60 1.33 1.71
N ILE A 84 5.64 0.45 1.41
CA ILE A 84 5.82 -1.00 1.55
C ILE A 84 6.93 -1.50 0.63
N HIS A 85 6.95 -1.07 -0.62
CA HIS A 85 8.02 -1.40 -1.56
C HIS A 85 9.40 -0.96 -1.05
N ALA A 86 9.52 0.28 -0.54
CA ALA A 86 10.78 0.77 0.04
C ALA A 86 11.26 -0.07 1.24
N GLY A 87 10.33 -0.62 2.03
CA GLY A 87 10.65 -1.53 3.11
C GLY A 87 11.07 -2.92 2.63
N TRP A 88 10.38 -3.48 1.63
CA TRP A 88 10.77 -4.77 1.04
C TRP A 88 12.16 -4.75 0.43
N LEU A 89 12.55 -3.66 -0.23
CA LEU A 89 13.91 -3.50 -0.76
C LEU A 89 14.99 -3.51 0.33
N ARG A 90 14.62 -3.30 1.60
CA ARG A 90 15.51 -3.32 2.77
C ARG A 90 15.33 -4.58 3.63
N ASP A 91 14.42 -5.45 3.24
CA ASP A 91 14.17 -6.74 3.90
C ASP A 91 14.73 -7.85 3.00
N PRO A 92 16.02 -8.22 3.19
CA PRO A 92 16.66 -9.24 2.38
C PRO A 92 16.11 -10.65 2.67
N GLU A 93 15.39 -10.87 3.78
CA GLU A 93 14.85 -12.18 4.15
C GLU A 93 13.52 -12.44 3.48
N THR A 94 12.58 -11.49 3.54
CA THR A 94 11.22 -11.70 3.02
C THR A 94 11.19 -11.61 1.49
N TRP A 95 12.00 -10.73 0.88
CA TRP A 95 12.01 -10.50 -0.57
C TRP A 95 13.44 -10.40 -1.14
N PRO A 96 14.15 -11.54 -1.30
CA PRO A 96 15.49 -11.54 -1.86
C PRO A 96 15.49 -11.01 -3.31
N ALA A 97 16.26 -9.95 -3.54
CA ALA A 97 16.40 -9.34 -4.86
C ALA A 97 16.96 -10.36 -5.87
N GLY A 98 16.29 -10.50 -7.01
CA GLY A 98 16.71 -11.42 -8.08
C GLY A 98 16.23 -12.86 -7.93
N ALA A 99 15.43 -13.18 -6.90
CA ALA A 99 14.78 -14.48 -6.81
C ALA A 99 13.68 -14.61 -7.87
N ALA A 100 13.74 -15.66 -8.68
CA ALA A 100 12.68 -16.04 -9.60
C ALA A 100 11.61 -16.82 -8.83
N ALA A 101 10.33 -16.44 -8.98
CA ALA A 101 9.24 -17.25 -8.50
C ALA A 101 9.20 -18.58 -9.29
N PRO A 102 8.95 -19.73 -8.63
CA PRO A 102 8.91 -21.05 -9.26
C PRO A 102 7.75 -21.21 -10.25
#